data_AF-A0A6A4U826-F1
#
_entry.id   AF-A0A6A4U826-F1
#
_cell.length_a   1.000
_cell.length_b   1.000
_cell.length_c   1.000
_cell.angle_alpha   90.00
_cell.angle_beta   90.00
_cell.angle_gamma   90.00
#
_symmetry.space_group_name_H-M   'P 1'
#
loop_
_entity.id
_entity.type
_entity.pdbx_description
1 polymer ?
#
loop_
_entity_poly.entity_id
_entity_poly.type
_entity_poly.pdbx_seq_one_letter_code
_entity_poly.pdbx_strand_id
1 'polypeptide(L)'
;MKTILAILIFVSVLCFAQTIETKETASADSIDLHALVAKQISDAIARQKQDELNPKLEEKHITLETNTTQKPVEREQLKPVQAESSPFLSVLTSVPWQYKVFAFASAVLLGLVFTRRIVLSFARSSKKALKKKIGLMREEKIGGSKENPKLAKVRKSLKDNLDMLKQPDAKIGKKAKQLNISKGELLLAARLKLFEVGKL
;
A
#
# COMPACT_ATOMS: atom_id res chain seq x y z
N MET A 1 8.90 16.93 0.70
CA MET A 1 9.97 16.48 -0.22
C MET A 1 11.07 15.74 0.52
N LYS A 2 11.65 16.29 1.60
CA LYS A 2 12.68 15.60 2.40
C LYS A 2 12.22 14.24 2.98
N THR A 3 10.98 14.15 3.45
CA THR A 3 10.40 12.91 3.99
C THR A 3 10.19 11.82 2.93
N ILE A 4 9.75 12.19 1.73
CA ILE A 4 9.54 11.23 0.63
C ILE A 4 10.88 10.71 0.10
N LEU A 5 11.89 11.59 0.00
CA LEU A 5 13.26 11.18 -0.36
C LEU A 5 13.86 10.23 0.69
N ALA A 6 13.65 10.52 1.98
CA ALA A 6 14.10 9.66 3.06
C ALA A 6 13.43 8.27 3.03
N ILE A 7 12.13 8.19 2.74
CA ILE A 7 11.42 6.91 2.60
C ILE A 7 11.95 6.13 1.39
N LEU A 8 12.23 6.80 0.26
CA LEU A 8 12.73 6.14 -0.95
C LEU A 8 14.16 5.59 -0.75
N ILE A 9 15.01 6.35 -0.05
CA ILE A 9 16.35 5.88 0.35
C ILE A 9 16.23 4.71 1.33
N PHE A 10 15.33 4.81 2.32
CA PHE A 10 15.13 3.75 3.32
C PHE A 10 14.62 2.44 2.69
N VAL A 11 13.68 2.52 1.75
CA VAL A 11 13.19 1.35 0.99
C VAL A 11 14.29 0.75 0.11
N SER A 12 15.13 1.58 -0.51
CA SER A 12 16.26 1.07 -1.31
C SER A 12 17.26 0.30 -0.44
N VAL A 13 17.60 0.81 0.75
CA VAL A 13 18.53 0.16 1.68
C VAL A 13 17.95 -1.16 2.21
N LEU A 14 16.65 -1.20 2.52
CA LEU A 14 15.96 -2.43 2.95
C LEU A 14 15.97 -3.52 1.86
N CYS A 15 15.78 -3.16 0.59
CA CYS A 15 15.84 -4.12 -0.51
C CYS A 15 17.25 -4.67 -0.75
N PHE A 16 18.31 -3.87 -0.51
CA PHE A 16 19.69 -4.37 -0.63
C PHE A 16 20.11 -5.22 0.59
N ALA A 17 19.65 -4.89 1.81
CA ALA A 17 19.97 -5.64 3.02
C ALA A 17 19.46 -7.09 2.98
N GLN A 18 18.30 -7.34 2.35
CA GLN A 18 17.73 -8.69 2.24
C GLN A 18 18.50 -9.65 1.31
N THR A 19 19.46 -9.14 0.52
CA THR A 19 20.25 -9.97 -0.41
C THR A 19 21.55 -10.51 0.18
N ILE A 20 21.95 -10.07 1.39
CA ILE A 20 23.29 -10.36 1.93
C ILE A 20 23.30 -11.58 2.88
N GLU A 21 22.19 -11.97 3.53
CA GLU A 21 22.20 -13.04 4.56
C GLU A 21 21.57 -14.38 4.15
N THR A 22 20.97 -14.51 2.96
CA THR A 22 20.27 -15.75 2.57
C THR A 22 21.15 -16.78 1.86
N LYS A 23 22.41 -16.46 1.54
CA LYS A 23 23.34 -17.43 0.91
C LYS A 23 24.19 -18.23 1.89
N GLU A 24 24.56 -17.68 3.05
CA GLU A 24 25.44 -18.40 4.00
C GLU A 24 24.67 -19.25 5.02
N THR A 25 23.42 -18.89 5.35
CA THR A 25 22.63 -19.64 6.35
C THR A 25 21.82 -20.79 5.74
N ALA A 26 21.53 -20.76 4.43
CA ALA A 26 20.84 -21.85 3.74
C ALA A 26 21.75 -23.04 3.40
N SER A 27 23.08 -22.86 3.37
CA SER A 27 24.03 -23.95 3.06
C SER A 27 24.33 -24.87 4.25
N ALA A 28 23.92 -24.50 5.47
CA ALA A 28 24.11 -25.33 6.65
C ALA A 28 23.02 -26.41 6.80
N ASP A 29 21.87 -26.26 6.12
CA ASP A 29 20.71 -27.14 6.27
C ASP A 29 20.18 -27.71 4.93
N SER A 30 20.79 -27.35 3.80
CA SER A 30 20.51 -27.99 2.51
C SER A 30 21.42 -29.19 2.30
N ILE A 31 20.89 -30.41 2.53
CA ILE A 31 21.57 -31.63 2.14
C ILE A 31 21.64 -31.69 0.62
N ASP A 32 22.83 -31.52 0.06
CA ASP A 32 23.07 -31.62 -1.37
C ASP A 32 22.96 -33.09 -1.81
N LEU A 33 21.79 -33.46 -2.34
CA LEU A 33 21.48 -34.82 -2.78
C LEU A 33 22.46 -35.34 -3.84
N HIS A 34 23.02 -34.45 -4.67
CA HIS A 34 24.01 -34.85 -5.65
C HIS A 34 25.33 -35.27 -5.01
N ALA A 35 25.77 -34.57 -3.95
CA ALA A 35 26.94 -34.96 -3.19
C ALA A 35 26.72 -36.28 -2.42
N LEU A 36 25.51 -36.51 -1.90
CA LEU A 36 25.16 -37.76 -1.22
C LEU A 36 25.15 -38.96 -2.18
N VAL A 37 24.57 -38.80 -3.36
CA VAL A 37 24.54 -39.84 -4.41
C VAL A 37 25.95 -40.11 -4.93
N ALA A 38 26.76 -39.07 -5.16
CA ALA A 38 28.16 -39.23 -5.55
C ALA A 38 28.96 -40.01 -4.50
N LYS A 39 28.73 -39.72 -3.21
CA LYS A 39 29.35 -40.44 -2.09
C LYS A 39 28.90 -41.91 -2.02
N GLN A 40 27.61 -42.18 -2.24
CA GLN A 40 27.10 -43.56 -2.28
C GLN A 40 27.67 -44.36 -3.46
N ILE A 41 27.83 -43.72 -4.62
CA ILE A 41 28.47 -44.33 -5.79
C ILE A 41 29.95 -44.62 -5.50
N SER A 42 30.69 -43.68 -4.90
CA SER A 42 32.09 -43.90 -4.57
C SER A 42 32.29 -44.98 -3.51
N ASP A 43 31.42 -45.03 -2.49
CA ASP A 43 31.46 -46.05 -1.44
C ASP A 43 31.11 -47.44 -1.99
N ALA A 44 30.15 -47.52 -2.91
CA ALA A 44 29.80 -48.77 -3.58
C ALA A 44 30.95 -49.28 -4.47
N ILE A 45 31.61 -48.39 -5.22
CA ILE A 45 32.77 -48.74 -6.05
C ILE A 45 33.96 -49.16 -5.17
N ALA A 46 34.17 -48.50 -4.03
CA ALA A 46 35.24 -48.86 -3.10
C ALA A 46 35.02 -50.24 -2.46
N ARG A 47 33.76 -50.58 -2.10
CA ARG A 47 33.40 -51.91 -1.59
C ARG A 47 33.57 -53.00 -2.65
N GLN A 48 33.16 -52.74 -3.89
CA GLN A 48 33.36 -53.68 -4.99
C GLN A 48 34.85 -53.95 -5.24
N LYS A 49 35.70 -52.92 -5.16
CA LYS A 49 37.16 -53.08 -5.27
C LYS A 49 37.79 -53.81 -4.06
N GLN A 50 37.19 -53.71 -2.88
CA GLN A 50 37.62 -54.48 -1.70
C GLN A 50 37.22 -55.95 -1.80
N ASP A 51 36.03 -56.24 -2.33
CA ASP A 51 35.56 -57.61 -2.59
C ASP A 51 36.39 -58.28 -3.70
N GLU A 52 36.90 -57.52 -4.67
CA GLU A 52 37.83 -58.03 -5.69
C GLU A 52 39.25 -58.30 -5.16
N LEU A 53 39.68 -57.67 -4.06
CA LEU A 53 41.04 -57.80 -3.52
C LEU A 53 41.20 -58.95 -2.51
N ASN A 54 40.11 -59.57 -2.04
CA ASN A 54 40.12 -60.72 -1.15
C ASN A 54 39.22 -61.85 -1.67
N PRO A 55 39.68 -62.68 -2.63
CA PRO A 55 38.94 -63.85 -3.04
C PRO A 55 39.25 -64.99 -2.06
N LYS A 56 38.61 -65.02 -0.88
CA LYS A 56 38.55 -66.24 -0.06
C LYS A 56 37.46 -66.22 1.01
N LEU A 57 36.49 -67.11 0.81
CA LEU A 57 35.54 -67.72 1.77
C LEU A 57 34.46 -66.76 2.29
N GLU A 58 33.15 -67.04 2.23
CA GLU A 58 32.45 -68.31 2.35
C GLU A 58 31.14 -68.32 1.54
N GLU A 59 30.79 -69.52 1.07
CA GLU A 59 29.44 -69.90 0.68
C GLU A 59 28.43 -69.58 1.78
N LYS A 60 27.34 -68.89 1.43
CA LYS A 60 26.09 -69.01 2.19
C LYS A 60 24.89 -69.04 1.27
N HIS A 61 24.48 -70.27 0.99
CA HIS A 61 23.14 -70.64 0.60
C HIS A 61 22.14 -70.07 1.62
N ILE A 62 21.36 -69.05 1.28
CA ILE A 62 20.03 -68.81 1.85
C ILE A 62 19.10 -68.38 0.72
N THR A 63 18.35 -69.38 0.25
CA THR A 63 17.05 -69.28 -0.37
C THR A 63 16.14 -68.40 0.48
N LEU A 64 15.71 -67.25 -0.05
CA LEU A 64 14.54 -66.54 0.45
C LEU A 64 13.54 -66.42 -0.69
N GLU A 65 12.57 -67.33 -0.64
CA GLU A 65 11.32 -67.20 -1.36
C GLU A 65 10.69 -65.85 -1.03
N THR A 66 10.63 -64.97 -2.02
CA THR A 66 9.64 -63.89 -2.04
C THR A 66 8.72 -64.15 -3.22
N ASN A 67 7.72 -65.00 -2.97
CA ASN A 67 6.44 -64.93 -3.66
C ASN A 67 5.89 -63.52 -3.47
N THR A 68 6.17 -62.64 -4.41
CA THR A 68 5.40 -61.41 -4.58
C THR A 68 5.17 -61.24 -6.07
N THR A 69 4.03 -61.78 -6.47
CA THR A 69 3.29 -61.54 -7.71
C THR A 69 3.71 -60.23 -8.37
N GLN A 70 4.55 -60.33 -9.40
CA GLN A 70 4.77 -59.26 -10.36
C GLN A 70 3.45 -59.05 -11.12
N LYS A 71 2.57 -58.23 -10.56
CA LYS A 71 1.60 -57.51 -11.36
C LYS A 71 2.40 -56.45 -12.12
N PRO A 72 2.42 -56.43 -13.46
CA PRO A 72 3.08 -55.35 -14.18
C PRO A 72 2.32 -54.07 -13.85
N VAL A 73 2.90 -53.25 -12.96
CA VAL A 73 2.49 -51.85 -12.82
C VAL A 73 2.96 -51.20 -14.10
N GLU A 74 2.01 -51.06 -15.02
CA GLU A 74 2.08 -50.18 -16.17
C GLU A 74 2.58 -48.83 -15.65
N ARG A 75 3.87 -48.56 -15.88
CA ARG A 75 4.43 -47.23 -15.66
C ARG A 75 3.73 -46.34 -16.67
N GLU A 76 2.65 -45.70 -16.25
CA GLU A 76 2.19 -44.48 -16.89
C GLU A 76 3.39 -43.55 -16.95
N GLN A 77 3.95 -43.42 -18.14
CA GLN A 77 4.91 -42.38 -18.43
C GLN A 77 4.16 -41.07 -18.21
N LEU A 78 4.35 -40.48 -17.04
CA LEU A 78 4.00 -39.09 -16.79
C LEU A 78 4.73 -38.29 -17.86
N LYS A 79 4.01 -37.95 -18.93
CA LYS A 79 4.47 -37.02 -19.95
C LYS A 79 4.97 -35.79 -19.19
N PRO A 80 6.17 -35.27 -19.49
CA PRO A 80 6.63 -34.04 -18.85
C PRO A 80 5.56 -32.99 -19.12
N VAL A 81 4.94 -32.49 -18.05
CA VAL A 81 4.05 -31.34 -18.12
C VAL A 81 4.91 -30.22 -18.66
N GLN A 82 4.80 -29.97 -19.97
CA GLN A 82 5.34 -28.77 -20.58
C GLN A 82 4.60 -27.62 -19.91
N ALA A 83 5.25 -27.01 -18.92
CA ALA A 83 4.78 -25.78 -18.34
C ALA A 83 4.72 -24.78 -19.50
N GLU A 84 3.51 -24.50 -19.97
CA GLU A 84 3.26 -23.45 -20.95
C GLU A 84 3.72 -22.13 -20.33
N SER A 85 4.98 -21.80 -20.54
CA SER A 85 5.53 -20.52 -20.11
C SER A 85 4.74 -19.46 -20.87
N SER A 86 3.90 -18.73 -20.13
CA SER A 86 3.09 -17.67 -20.73
C SER A 86 3.96 -16.81 -21.67
N PRO A 87 3.44 -16.46 -22.86
CA PRO A 87 4.23 -15.82 -23.92
C PRO A 87 4.87 -14.49 -23.50
N PHE A 88 4.37 -13.87 -22.42
CA PHE A 88 4.97 -12.67 -21.84
C PHE A 88 6.26 -12.94 -21.08
N LEU A 89 6.37 -14.07 -20.39
CA LEU A 89 7.56 -14.42 -19.61
C LEU A 89 8.71 -14.85 -20.52
N SER A 90 8.42 -15.53 -21.64
CA SER A 90 9.44 -15.92 -22.62
C SER A 90 10.07 -14.71 -23.34
N VAL A 91 9.27 -13.68 -23.62
CA VAL A 91 9.77 -12.40 -24.13
C VAL A 91 10.65 -11.72 -23.08
N LEU A 92 10.26 -11.72 -21.80
CA LEU A 92 11.06 -11.08 -20.76
C LEU A 92 12.38 -11.82 -20.49
N THR A 93 12.44 -13.15 -20.63
CA THR A 93 13.69 -13.91 -20.45
C THR A 93 14.63 -13.80 -21.64
N SER A 94 14.11 -13.70 -22.87
CA SER A 94 14.91 -13.62 -24.11
C SER A 94 15.65 -12.29 -24.33
N VAL A 95 15.26 -11.20 -23.65
CA VAL A 95 15.89 -9.88 -23.84
C VAL A 95 17.24 -9.79 -23.12
N PRO A 96 18.30 -9.26 -23.78
CA PRO A 96 19.61 -9.03 -23.16
C PRO A 96 19.55 -8.10 -21.95
N TRP A 97 20.43 -8.32 -20.98
CA TRP A 97 20.45 -7.60 -19.70
C TRP A 97 20.56 -6.06 -19.86
N GLN A 98 21.31 -5.59 -20.85
CA GLN A 98 21.52 -4.16 -21.12
C GLN A 98 20.19 -3.43 -21.38
N TYR A 99 19.30 -4.03 -22.17
CA TYR A 99 17.99 -3.45 -22.47
C TYR A 99 17.05 -3.46 -21.27
N LYS A 100 17.15 -4.49 -20.40
CA LYS A 100 16.38 -4.56 -19.15
C LYS A 100 16.74 -3.41 -18.21
N VAL A 101 18.04 -3.17 -18.03
CA VAL A 101 18.54 -2.07 -17.19
C VAL A 101 18.12 -0.71 -17.76
N PHE A 102 18.24 -0.52 -19.08
CA PHE A 102 17.83 0.71 -19.74
C PHE A 102 16.32 0.98 -19.61
N ALA A 103 15.49 -0.05 -19.86
CA ALA A 103 14.04 0.05 -19.71
C ALA A 103 13.65 0.38 -18.25
N PHE A 104 14.30 -0.24 -17.28
CA PHE A 104 14.08 0.05 -15.86
C PHE A 104 14.47 1.48 -15.50
N ALA A 105 15.66 1.94 -15.92
CA ALA A 105 16.11 3.31 -15.69
C ALA A 105 15.17 4.36 -16.31
N SER A 106 14.69 4.10 -17.53
CA SER A 106 13.71 4.94 -18.20
C SER A 106 12.37 4.98 -17.45
N ALA A 107 11.88 3.82 -16.99
CA ALA A 107 10.64 3.72 -16.22
C ALA A 107 10.74 4.50 -14.88
N VAL A 108 11.88 4.41 -14.19
CA VAL A 108 12.14 5.17 -12.96
C VAL A 108 12.14 6.68 -13.22
N LEU A 109 12.81 7.13 -14.28
CA LEU A 109 12.84 8.54 -14.67
C LEU A 109 11.44 9.07 -15.00
N LEU A 110 10.67 8.33 -15.80
CA LEU A 110 9.29 8.68 -16.12
C LEU A 110 8.42 8.71 -14.86
N GLY A 111 8.57 7.73 -13.96
CA GLY A 111 7.89 7.69 -12.68
C GLY A 111 8.19 8.92 -11.80
N LEU A 112 9.45 9.35 -11.74
CA LEU A 112 9.84 10.56 -11.01
C LEU A 112 9.23 11.84 -11.61
N VAL A 113 9.19 11.95 -12.93
CA VAL A 113 8.57 13.10 -13.60
C VAL A 113 7.06 13.12 -13.35
N PHE A 114 6.41 11.95 -13.45
CA PHE A 114 4.96 11.83 -13.27
C PHE A 114 4.54 12.14 -11.82
N THR A 115 5.25 11.58 -10.84
CA THR A 115 5.03 11.86 -9.41
C THR A 115 5.24 13.34 -9.10
N ARG A 116 6.30 13.97 -9.61
CA ARG A 116 6.52 15.42 -9.47
C ARG A 116 5.35 16.22 -10.03
N ARG A 117 4.85 15.87 -11.23
CA ARG A 117 3.73 16.55 -11.88
C ARG A 117 2.44 16.42 -11.06
N ILE A 118 2.15 15.23 -10.55
CA ILE A 118 0.98 14.95 -9.72
C ILE A 118 1.06 15.76 -8.40
N VAL A 119 2.18 15.69 -7.68
CA VAL A 119 2.35 16.41 -6.40
C VAL A 119 2.20 17.93 -6.58
N LEU A 120 2.78 18.49 -7.64
CA LEU A 120 2.63 19.92 -7.96
C LEU A 120 1.17 20.30 -8.26
N SER A 121 0.43 19.42 -8.95
CA SER A 121 -0.99 19.63 -9.24
C SER A 121 -1.82 19.65 -7.95
N PHE A 122 -1.63 18.67 -7.06
CA PHE A 122 -2.31 18.60 -5.76
C PHE A 122 -1.96 19.81 -4.86
N ALA A 123 -0.69 20.20 -4.81
CA ALA A 123 -0.26 21.36 -4.02
C ALA A 123 -0.90 22.68 -4.51
N ARG A 124 -1.05 22.85 -5.83
CA ARG A 124 -1.71 24.03 -6.42
C ARG A 124 -3.21 24.04 -6.14
N SER A 125 -3.87 22.88 -6.20
CA SER A 125 -5.30 22.76 -5.90
C SER A 125 -5.60 23.17 -4.45
N SER A 126 -4.80 22.69 -3.49
CA SER A 126 -4.93 23.06 -2.07
C SER A 126 -4.77 24.57 -1.84
N LYS A 127 -3.77 25.21 -2.47
CA LYS A 127 -3.62 26.68 -2.41
C LYS A 127 -4.80 27.43 -3.01
N LYS A 128 -5.39 26.93 -4.10
CA LYS A 128 -6.58 27.56 -4.73
C LYS A 128 -7.81 27.44 -3.83
N ALA A 129 -8.02 26.29 -3.19
CA ALA A 129 -9.09 26.09 -2.22
C ALA A 129 -8.92 27.00 -0.98
N LEU A 130 -7.69 27.12 -0.46
CA LEU A 130 -7.38 28.03 0.65
C LEU A 130 -7.62 29.49 0.27
N LYS A 131 -7.14 29.92 -0.91
CA LYS A 131 -7.39 31.28 -1.42
C LYS A 131 -8.89 31.57 -1.58
N LYS A 132 -9.67 30.61 -2.09
CA LYS A 132 -11.13 30.73 -2.19
C LYS A 132 -11.78 30.89 -0.81
N LYS A 133 -11.34 30.12 0.18
CA LYS A 133 -11.83 30.24 1.57
C LYS A 133 -11.48 31.60 2.19
N ILE A 134 -10.27 32.11 1.95
CA ILE A 134 -9.85 33.44 2.39
C ILE A 134 -10.64 34.53 1.68
N GLY A 135 -10.90 34.39 0.37
CA GLY A 135 -11.77 35.29 -0.40
C GLY A 135 -13.17 35.37 0.20
N LEU A 136 -13.79 34.22 0.47
CA LEU A 136 -15.09 34.15 1.16
C LEU A 136 -15.06 34.83 2.53
N MET A 137 -14.00 34.66 3.34
CA MET A 137 -13.87 35.36 4.62
C MET A 137 -13.66 36.88 4.50
N ARG A 138 -13.17 37.36 3.35
CA ARG A 138 -12.96 38.80 3.09
C ARG A 138 -14.20 39.47 2.53
N GLU A 139 -14.90 38.78 1.63
CA GLU A 139 -16.14 39.23 1.00
C GLU A 139 -17.31 39.12 1.98
N GLU A 140 -17.34 38.06 2.78
CA GLU A 140 -18.26 37.92 3.90
C GLU A 140 -17.54 38.34 5.19
N LYS A 141 -17.67 39.63 5.55
CA LYS A 141 -17.33 40.06 6.91
C LYS A 141 -18.12 39.20 7.91
N ILE A 142 -17.40 38.29 8.56
CA ILE A 142 -17.81 37.42 9.69
C ILE A 142 -18.57 36.15 9.30
N GLY A 143 -17.93 35.01 9.59
CA GLY A 143 -18.65 33.76 9.91
C GLY A 143 -18.26 32.56 9.07
N GLY A 144 -17.00 32.13 9.15
CA GLY A 144 -16.54 30.86 8.61
C GLY A 144 -17.28 29.67 9.24
N SER A 145 -18.43 29.32 8.71
CA SER A 145 -19.05 28.01 8.84
C SER A 145 -19.96 27.84 7.64
N LYS A 146 -19.94 26.65 7.02
CA LYS A 146 -20.75 26.26 5.85
C LYS A 146 -22.06 27.05 5.85
N GLU A 147 -22.31 27.84 4.81
CA GLU A 147 -23.60 28.48 4.60
C GLU A 147 -24.66 27.38 4.66
N ASN A 148 -25.33 27.26 5.81
CA ASN A 148 -26.58 26.54 5.87
C ASN A 148 -27.59 27.47 5.20
N PRO A 149 -28.10 27.15 4.00
CA PRO A 149 -28.94 28.08 3.23
C PRO A 149 -30.21 28.48 4.00
N LYS A 150 -30.64 27.65 4.95
CA LYS A 150 -31.74 27.97 5.88
C LYS A 150 -31.38 29.10 6.84
N LEU A 151 -30.16 29.10 7.39
CA LEU A 151 -29.68 30.13 8.32
C LEU A 151 -29.27 31.42 7.61
N ALA A 152 -28.86 31.35 6.33
CA ALA A 152 -28.54 32.55 5.55
C ALA A 152 -29.75 33.48 5.40
N LYS A 153 -30.94 32.92 5.12
CA LYS A 153 -32.19 33.70 5.05
C LYS A 153 -32.54 34.34 6.39
N VAL A 154 -32.33 33.62 7.50
CA VAL A 154 -32.58 34.14 8.85
C VAL A 154 -31.59 35.23 9.22
N ARG A 155 -30.30 35.08 8.90
CA ARG A 155 -29.30 36.13 9.13
C ARG A 155 -29.61 37.39 8.32
N LYS A 156 -30.03 37.24 7.06
CA LYS A 156 -30.44 38.37 6.22
C LYS A 156 -31.67 39.07 6.81
N SER A 157 -32.70 38.33 7.22
CA SER A 157 -33.88 38.94 7.83
C SER A 157 -33.58 39.64 9.16
N LEU A 158 -32.68 39.11 9.99
CA LEU A 158 -32.23 39.75 11.22
C LEU A 158 -31.34 40.97 10.98
N LYS A 159 -30.56 40.97 9.89
CA LYS A 159 -29.73 42.12 9.47
C LYS A 159 -30.61 43.27 8.97
N ASP A 160 -31.63 42.97 8.17
CA ASP A 160 -32.45 43.98 7.52
C ASP A 160 -33.52 44.56 8.46
N ASN A 161 -34.02 43.78 9.43
CA ASN A 161 -35.06 44.24 10.36
C ASN A 161 -34.47 44.70 11.71
N LEU A 162 -33.88 45.90 11.73
CA LEU A 162 -33.36 46.51 12.96
C LEU A 162 -34.45 46.75 14.02
N ASP A 163 -35.69 47.02 13.58
CA ASP A 163 -36.81 47.32 14.47
C ASP A 163 -37.29 46.09 15.26
N MET A 164 -36.92 44.88 14.84
CA MET A 164 -37.16 43.67 15.64
C MET A 164 -36.36 43.68 16.95
N LEU A 165 -35.25 44.40 17.00
CA LEU A 165 -34.29 44.42 18.12
C LEU A 165 -34.69 45.42 19.21
N LYS A 166 -35.66 46.30 18.92
CA LYS A 166 -36.22 47.28 19.87
C LYS A 166 -37.49 46.80 20.57
N GLN A 167 -37.93 45.56 20.31
CA GLN A 167 -39.17 45.04 20.88
C GLN A 167 -38.96 44.58 22.33
N PRO A 168 -39.97 44.73 23.21
CA PRO A 168 -39.89 44.25 24.59
C PRO A 168 -39.64 42.74 24.66
N ASP A 169 -38.91 42.29 25.69
CA ASP A 169 -38.43 40.91 25.88
C ASP A 169 -39.49 39.81 25.70
N ALA A 170 -40.75 40.12 26.00
CA ALA A 170 -41.88 39.22 25.80
C ALA A 170 -42.13 38.86 24.32
N LYS A 171 -41.86 39.78 23.39
CA LYS A 171 -42.02 39.56 21.93
C LYS A 171 -40.81 38.85 21.32
N ILE A 172 -39.62 38.99 21.92
CA ILE A 172 -38.38 38.34 21.49
C ILE A 172 -38.50 36.80 21.60
N GLY A 173 -39.13 36.30 22.67
CA GLY A 173 -39.33 34.86 22.88
C GLY A 173 -40.15 34.18 21.79
N LYS A 174 -41.23 34.83 21.30
CA LYS A 174 -42.06 34.28 20.20
C LYS A 174 -41.28 34.20 18.89
N LYS A 175 -40.46 35.21 18.58
CA LYS A 175 -39.62 35.24 17.37
C LYS A 175 -38.46 34.24 17.43
N ALA A 176 -37.83 34.08 18.59
CA ALA A 176 -36.79 33.07 18.79
C ALA A 176 -37.33 31.66 18.46
N LYS A 177 -38.55 31.35 18.90
CA LYS A 177 -39.24 30.10 18.53
C LYS A 177 -39.54 29.99 17.03
N GLN A 178 -40.02 31.06 16.39
CA GLN A 178 -40.28 31.07 14.93
C GLN A 178 -39.01 30.86 14.10
N LEU A 179 -37.89 31.39 14.56
CA LEU A 179 -36.60 31.31 13.85
C LEU A 179 -35.78 30.07 14.24
N ASN A 180 -36.26 29.23 15.17
CA ASN A 180 -35.51 28.11 15.74
C ASN A 180 -34.12 28.51 16.27
N ILE A 181 -34.03 29.66 16.94
CA ILE A 181 -32.80 30.19 17.55
C ILE A 181 -33.02 30.35 19.06
N SER A 182 -31.95 30.21 19.86
CA SER A 182 -32.07 30.43 21.30
C SER A 182 -32.40 31.91 21.62
N LYS A 183 -33.23 32.15 22.64
CA LYS A 183 -33.58 33.51 23.07
C LYS A 183 -32.35 34.32 23.45
N GLY A 184 -31.34 33.69 24.07
CA GLY A 184 -30.10 34.32 24.50
C GLY A 184 -29.24 34.80 23.33
N GLU A 185 -29.06 33.99 22.29
CA GLU A 185 -28.30 34.39 21.09
C GLU A 185 -28.98 35.53 20.35
N LEU A 186 -30.31 35.48 20.24
CA LEU A 186 -31.08 36.55 19.58
C LEU A 186 -30.95 37.88 20.33
N LEU A 187 -30.97 37.83 21.66
CA LEU A 187 -30.85 39.00 22.53
C LEU A 187 -29.43 39.57 22.53
N LEU A 188 -28.41 38.69 22.55
CA LEU A 188 -27.01 39.10 22.44
C LEU A 188 -26.74 39.76 21.08
N ALA A 189 -27.20 39.15 19.99
CA ALA A 189 -27.09 39.72 18.65
C ALA A 189 -27.79 41.08 18.54
N ALA A 190 -28.95 41.23 19.20
CA ALA A 190 -29.66 42.51 19.28
C ALA A 190 -28.85 43.60 19.98
N ARG A 191 -28.26 43.28 21.15
CA ARG A 191 -27.44 44.21 21.92
C ARG A 191 -26.18 44.63 21.16
N LEU A 192 -25.47 43.66 20.56
CA LEU A 192 -24.28 43.94 19.75
C LEU A 192 -24.59 44.88 18.59
N LYS A 193 -25.72 44.67 17.91
CA LYS A 193 -26.13 45.51 16.78
C LYS A 193 -26.61 46.90 17.20
N LEU A 194 -27.24 47.04 18.36
CA LEU A 194 -27.56 48.37 18.92
C LEU A 194 -26.28 49.16 19.26
N PHE A 195 -25.26 48.47 19.79
CA PHE A 195 -23.93 49.03 20.00
C PHE A 195 -23.27 49.47 18.69
N GLU A 196 -23.30 48.65 17.64
CA GLU A 196 -22.74 48.99 16.32
C GLU A 196 -23.40 50.21 15.67
N VAL A 197 -24.70 50.39 15.84
CA VAL A 197 -25.48 51.47 15.21
C VAL A 197 -25.50 52.74 16.08
N GLY A 198 -24.81 52.76 17.23
CA GLY A 198 -24.72 53.94 18.11
C GLY A 198 -26.08 54.41 18.67
N LYS A 199 -27.02 53.48 18.85
CA LYS A 199 -28.40 53.75 19.32
C LYS A 199 -28.59 53.39 20.80
N LEU A 200 -27.57 53.64 21.61
CA LEU A 200 -27.65 53.62 23.07
C LEU A 200 -27.58 55.05 23.59
#